data_AF-A0A6J4G7T0-F1
#
_entry.id   AF-A0A6J4G7T0-F1
#
_cell.length_a   1.000
_cell.length_b   1.000
_cell.length_c   1.000
_cell.angle_alpha   90.00
_cell.angle_beta   90.00
_cell.angle_gamma   90.00
#
_symmetry.space_group_name_H-M   'P 1'
#
loop_
_entity.id
_entity.type
_entity.pdbx_description
1 polymer ?
#
loop_
_entity_poly.entity_id
_entity_poly.type
_entity_poly.pdbx_seq_one_letter_code
_entity_poly.pdbx_strand_id
1 'polypeptide(L)'
;MEQEKENNAQHFLDLIQKSRKGKFKVYIGMSAGVGKTYRMLQEAHSLLKNGIDVKIGYIETHMRKETHELLSGLPVIPRRTIFYKGKELEELDVQAIINLRPEVVIVDELAHTNVEGSKNEKRWQDVLEILEAGINVISAVNIQHIESLNEDVKRITGIDVQERIPDNVLRLADEVVNIDLTSEDLIARLKEGKIYTSDKIQTALTNFFKSDQILQLRELALKEVASQVVRKVESEVPNLHALRHEKLLACIGSNDKTAKIVIRKAARLASYYNGSWYVLYVETPKESSTRIALDKQRHLINNFKLAVQLGAEVIKIENKNIANAILMAVEEKHITTVCIGKPHLNLFKVILSTTIFRRLLNSLSLSNVDLVILS
;
A
#
# COMPACT_ATOMS: atom_id res chain seq x y z
N MET A 1 -16.68 -12.25 -15.39
CA MET A 1 -17.07 -12.42 -13.97
C MET A 1 -16.90 -13.85 -13.45
N GLU A 2 -17.33 -14.93 -14.13
CA GLU A 2 -16.99 -16.32 -13.70
C GLU A 2 -15.52 -16.65 -13.95
N GLN A 3 -15.00 -16.29 -15.12
CA GLN A 3 -13.61 -16.51 -15.51
C GLN A 3 -12.60 -15.81 -14.58
N GLU A 4 -12.91 -14.61 -14.07
CA GLU A 4 -12.06 -13.90 -13.09
C GLU A 4 -12.08 -14.56 -11.71
N LYS A 5 -13.21 -15.15 -11.30
CA LYS A 5 -13.33 -15.87 -10.02
C LYS A 5 -12.50 -17.15 -10.02
N GLU A 6 -12.60 -17.93 -11.11
CA GLU A 6 -11.82 -19.16 -11.27
C GLU A 6 -10.32 -18.86 -11.30
N ASN A 7 -9.91 -17.78 -11.96
CA ASN A 7 -8.51 -17.40 -12.04
C ASN A 7 -7.94 -16.97 -10.68
N ASN A 8 -8.71 -16.22 -9.87
CA ASN A 8 -8.30 -15.83 -8.52
C ASN A 8 -8.20 -17.02 -7.56
N ALA A 9 -9.15 -17.96 -7.63
CA ALA A 9 -9.11 -19.17 -6.81
C ALA A 9 -7.89 -20.02 -7.20
N GLN A 10 -7.66 -20.23 -8.51
CA GLN A 10 -6.54 -21.03 -9.00
C GLN A 10 -5.18 -20.43 -8.63
N HIS A 11 -5.03 -19.11 -8.73
CA HIS A 11 -3.82 -18.42 -8.29
C HIS A 11 -3.55 -18.63 -6.80
N PHE A 12 -4.59 -18.56 -5.95
CA PHE A 12 -4.44 -18.80 -4.53
C PHE A 12 -4.03 -20.25 -4.23
N LEU A 13 -4.54 -21.24 -4.98
CA LEU A 13 -4.10 -22.63 -4.87
C LEU A 13 -2.61 -22.81 -5.14
N ASP A 14 -2.08 -22.14 -6.17
CA ASP A 14 -0.66 -22.19 -6.50
C ASP A 14 0.22 -21.60 -5.39
N LEU A 15 -0.30 -20.63 -4.63
CA LEU A 15 0.39 -20.07 -3.47
C LEU A 15 0.40 -21.04 -2.28
N ILE A 16 -0.72 -21.75 -2.04
CA ILE A 16 -0.85 -22.73 -0.94
C ILE A 16 0.21 -23.83 -1.08
N GLN A 17 0.45 -24.33 -2.29
CA GLN A 17 1.38 -25.43 -2.54
C GLN A 17 2.87 -25.10 -2.27
N LYS A 18 3.24 -23.82 -2.10
CA LYS A 18 4.65 -23.36 -2.07
C LYS A 18 5.20 -23.03 -0.66
N SER A 19 4.41 -23.12 0.43
CA SER A 19 4.78 -22.54 1.73
C SER A 19 4.65 -23.51 2.92
N ARG A 20 5.49 -23.30 3.95
CA ARG A 20 5.37 -23.95 5.29
C ARG A 20 4.49 -23.17 6.28
N LYS A 21 4.23 -21.88 6.01
CA LYS A 21 3.28 -21.03 6.78
C LYS A 21 1.97 -20.88 6.00
N GLY A 22 0.86 -20.67 6.71
CA GLY A 22 -0.45 -20.44 6.11
C GLY A 22 -0.44 -19.17 5.24
N LYS A 23 -1.19 -19.21 4.15
CA LYS A 23 -1.39 -18.11 3.21
C LYS A 23 -2.54 -17.22 3.63
N PHE A 24 -2.35 -15.91 3.52
CA PHE A 24 -3.34 -14.93 3.94
C PHE A 24 -3.90 -14.14 2.75
N LYS A 25 -5.21 -14.26 2.53
CA LYS A 25 -5.95 -13.51 1.52
C LYS A 25 -6.93 -12.54 2.16
N VAL A 26 -6.91 -11.28 1.72
CA VAL A 26 -7.77 -10.22 2.27
C VAL A 26 -8.57 -9.52 1.20
N TYR A 27 -9.89 -9.53 1.37
CA TYR A 27 -10.82 -8.70 0.62
C TYR A 27 -10.95 -7.32 1.27
N ILE A 28 -10.50 -6.28 0.56
CA ILE A 28 -10.65 -4.88 1.00
C ILE A 28 -11.85 -4.28 0.29
N GLY A 29 -12.70 -3.55 1.03
CA GLY A 29 -13.79 -2.78 0.44
C GLY A 29 -13.83 -1.35 0.98
N MET A 30 -14.34 -0.45 0.15
CA MET A 30 -14.52 0.96 0.53
C MET A 30 -15.56 1.17 1.64
N SER A 31 -16.52 0.26 1.79
CA SER A 31 -17.62 0.36 2.77
C SER A 31 -18.31 -0.98 3.04
N ALA A 32 -19.19 -1.00 4.06
CA ALA A 32 -20.20 -2.03 4.23
C ALA A 32 -21.12 -2.12 3.00
N GLY A 33 -21.59 -3.32 2.68
CA GLY A 33 -22.58 -3.53 1.62
C GLY A 33 -22.04 -3.70 0.19
N VAL A 34 -20.74 -3.47 -0.04
CA VAL A 34 -20.07 -3.71 -1.34
C VAL A 34 -19.97 -5.17 -1.74
N GLY A 35 -20.27 -6.10 -0.83
CA GLY A 35 -20.35 -7.54 -1.13
C GLY A 35 -19.13 -8.39 -0.74
N LYS A 36 -18.25 -7.90 0.15
CA LYS A 36 -17.06 -8.64 0.63
C LYS A 36 -17.39 -10.06 1.11
N THR A 37 -18.28 -10.21 2.10
CA THR A 37 -18.72 -11.50 2.63
C THR A 37 -19.29 -12.42 1.55
N TYR A 38 -20.11 -11.85 0.65
CA TYR A 38 -20.71 -12.61 -0.44
C TYR A 38 -19.65 -13.16 -1.40
N ARG A 39 -18.65 -12.35 -1.77
CA ARG A 39 -17.52 -12.78 -2.61
C ARG A 39 -16.65 -13.83 -1.92
N MET A 40 -16.35 -13.63 -0.64
CA MET A 40 -15.60 -14.57 0.17
C MET A 40 -16.29 -15.95 0.26
N LEU A 41 -17.62 -15.97 0.42
CA LEU A 41 -18.41 -17.20 0.40
C LEU A 41 -18.44 -17.86 -0.98
N GLN A 42 -18.55 -17.09 -2.06
CA GLN A 42 -18.46 -17.64 -3.42
C GLN A 42 -17.11 -18.32 -3.69
N GLU A 43 -16.02 -17.74 -3.19
CA GLU A 43 -14.69 -18.35 -3.29
C GLU A 43 -14.59 -19.62 -2.44
N ALA A 44 -15.13 -19.61 -1.21
CA ALA A 44 -15.19 -20.81 -0.37
C ALA A 44 -15.88 -21.99 -1.07
N HIS A 45 -16.99 -21.74 -1.77
CA HIS A 45 -17.66 -22.74 -2.62
C HIS A 45 -16.78 -23.24 -3.76
N SER A 46 -16.08 -22.34 -4.45
CA SER A 46 -15.18 -22.72 -5.55
C SER A 46 -14.04 -23.60 -5.07
N LEU A 47 -13.43 -23.27 -3.93
CA LEU A 47 -12.36 -24.04 -3.32
C LEU A 47 -12.85 -25.42 -2.87
N LEU A 48 -14.02 -25.49 -2.22
CA LEU A 48 -14.62 -26.75 -1.81
C LEU A 48 -14.95 -27.65 -3.01
N LYS A 49 -15.48 -27.07 -4.09
CA LYS A 49 -15.75 -27.79 -5.36
C LYS A 49 -14.47 -28.35 -5.99
N ASN A 50 -13.34 -27.67 -5.80
CA ASN A 50 -12.02 -28.10 -6.27
C ASN A 50 -11.34 -29.07 -5.29
N GLY A 51 -12.05 -29.56 -4.26
CA GLY A 51 -11.57 -30.59 -3.34
C GLY A 51 -10.69 -30.08 -2.19
N ILE A 52 -10.62 -28.77 -1.97
CA ILE A 52 -9.88 -28.18 -0.84
C ILE A 52 -10.71 -28.24 0.43
N ASP A 53 -10.10 -28.64 1.56
CA ASP A 53 -10.78 -28.61 2.87
C ASP A 53 -10.96 -27.17 3.36
N VAL A 54 -12.11 -26.58 3.01
CA VAL A 54 -12.51 -25.24 3.45
C VAL A 54 -13.52 -25.33 4.60
N LYS A 55 -13.29 -24.53 5.64
CA LYS A 55 -14.24 -24.39 6.76
C LYS A 55 -14.56 -22.93 7.04
N ILE A 56 -15.80 -22.65 7.42
CA ILE A 56 -16.20 -21.35 7.98
C ILE A 56 -15.79 -21.32 9.45
N GLY A 57 -14.89 -20.42 9.82
CA GLY A 57 -14.55 -20.13 11.21
C GLY A 57 -15.50 -19.08 11.79
N TYR A 58 -15.67 -17.95 11.10
CA TYR A 58 -16.59 -16.90 11.50
C TYR A 58 -17.08 -16.11 10.28
N ILE A 59 -18.39 -15.92 10.17
CA ILE A 59 -19.02 -15.07 9.14
C ILE A 59 -20.21 -14.34 9.74
N GLU A 60 -20.29 -13.03 9.53
CA GLU A 60 -21.49 -12.25 9.87
C GLU A 60 -22.31 -11.96 8.60
N THR A 61 -23.52 -12.51 8.53
CA THR A 61 -24.41 -12.32 7.36
C THR A 61 -25.25 -11.07 7.49
N HIS A 62 -25.37 -10.48 8.68
CA HIS A 62 -26.25 -9.37 9.03
C HIS A 62 -27.69 -9.60 8.54
N MET A 63 -28.19 -10.84 8.67
CA MET A 63 -29.54 -11.24 8.24
C MET A 63 -29.82 -11.06 6.73
N ARG A 64 -28.78 -10.93 5.90
CA ARG A 64 -28.94 -10.82 4.44
C ARG A 64 -29.26 -12.21 3.87
N LYS A 65 -30.50 -12.41 3.42
CA LYS A 65 -31.01 -13.69 2.88
C LYS A 65 -30.07 -14.31 1.85
N GLU A 66 -29.70 -13.57 0.80
CA GLU A 66 -28.80 -14.05 -0.27
C GLU A 66 -27.42 -14.48 0.25
N THR A 67 -26.90 -13.83 1.29
CA THR A 67 -25.60 -14.18 1.89
C THR A 67 -25.74 -15.38 2.83
N HIS A 68 -26.86 -15.47 3.54
CA HIS A 68 -27.16 -16.60 4.42
C HIS A 68 -27.38 -17.90 3.63
N GLU A 69 -28.03 -17.83 2.47
CA GLU A 69 -28.21 -18.98 1.57
C GLU A 69 -26.86 -19.56 1.11
N LEU A 70 -25.84 -18.72 0.92
CA LEU A 70 -24.49 -19.18 0.57
C LEU A 70 -23.76 -19.94 1.68
N LEU A 71 -24.24 -19.91 2.92
CA LEU A 71 -23.66 -20.75 3.98
C LEU A 71 -24.02 -22.22 3.78
N SER A 72 -25.14 -22.51 3.11
CA SER A 72 -25.57 -23.88 2.84
C SER A 72 -24.52 -24.61 2.00
N GLY A 73 -24.14 -25.80 2.45
CA GLY A 73 -23.13 -26.63 1.78
C GLY A 73 -21.68 -26.35 2.16
N LEU A 74 -21.39 -25.30 2.95
CA LEU A 74 -20.05 -25.05 3.48
C LEU A 74 -19.89 -25.67 4.88
N PRO A 75 -18.83 -26.44 5.16
CA PRO A 75 -18.54 -26.92 6.51
C PRO A 75 -18.31 -25.77 7.47
N VAL A 76 -18.97 -25.77 8.64
CA VAL A 76 -18.87 -24.70 9.64
C VAL A 76 -18.23 -25.25 10.91
N ILE A 77 -17.25 -24.52 11.46
CA ILE A 77 -16.72 -24.76 12.79
C ILE A 77 -17.62 -24.03 13.78
N PRO A 78 -18.18 -24.71 14.80
CA PRO A 78 -18.99 -24.06 15.81
C PRO A 78 -18.26 -22.91 16.48
N ARG A 79 -18.96 -21.80 16.67
CA ARG A 79 -18.43 -20.63 17.38
C ARG A 79 -18.31 -20.93 18.86
N ARG A 80 -17.37 -20.28 19.52
CA ARG A 80 -17.23 -20.34 20.98
C ARG A 80 -18.21 -19.37 21.63
N THR A 81 -18.98 -19.87 22.58
CA THR A 81 -19.87 -19.06 23.41
C THR A 81 -19.13 -18.48 24.61
N ILE A 82 -19.31 -17.18 24.89
CA ILE A 82 -18.75 -16.46 26.04
C ILE A 82 -19.86 -15.69 26.73
N PHE A 83 -19.94 -15.79 28.05
CA PHE A 83 -20.86 -14.98 28.86
C PHE A 83 -20.16 -13.73 29.38
N TYR A 84 -20.61 -12.56 28.94
CA TYR A 84 -20.06 -11.28 29.35
C TYR A 84 -21.17 -10.28 29.72
N LYS A 85 -21.07 -9.68 30.91
CA LYS A 85 -22.09 -8.75 31.48
C LYS A 85 -23.53 -9.28 31.39
N GLY A 86 -23.73 -10.57 31.62
CA GLY A 86 -25.04 -11.23 31.58
C GLY A 86 -25.62 -11.44 30.19
N LYS A 87 -24.83 -11.25 29.12
CA LYS A 87 -25.19 -11.58 27.74
C LYS A 87 -24.33 -12.72 27.22
N GLU A 88 -24.96 -13.60 26.46
CA GLU A 88 -24.29 -14.64 25.68
C GLU A 88 -23.79 -14.03 24.37
N LEU A 89 -22.49 -14.15 24.10
CA LEU A 89 -21.84 -13.64 22.90
C LEU A 89 -21.09 -14.79 22.22
N GLU A 90 -21.08 -14.79 20.90
CA GLU A 90 -20.38 -15.79 20.09
C GLU A 90 -19.08 -15.21 19.53
N GLU A 91 -18.01 -15.99 19.55
CA GLU A 91 -16.72 -15.63 18.99
C GLU A 91 -16.09 -16.75 18.17
N LEU A 92 -15.07 -16.40 17.39
CA LEU A 92 -14.23 -17.35 16.67
C LEU A 92 -13.58 -18.36 17.65
N ASP A 93 -13.70 -19.66 17.37
CA ASP A 93 -13.00 -20.70 18.12
C ASP A 93 -11.65 -21.05 17.45
N VAL A 94 -10.62 -20.27 17.80
CA VAL A 94 -9.25 -20.44 17.28
C VAL A 94 -8.70 -21.83 17.58
N GLN A 95 -8.96 -22.36 18.78
CA GLN A 95 -8.43 -23.65 19.18
C GLN A 95 -9.09 -24.79 18.41
N ALA A 96 -10.41 -24.73 18.18
CA ALA A 96 -11.10 -25.69 17.33
C ALA A 96 -10.55 -25.69 15.90
N ILE A 97 -10.27 -24.50 15.33
CA ILE A 97 -9.66 -24.36 14.00
C ILE A 97 -8.28 -25.03 13.96
N ILE A 98 -7.41 -24.72 14.93
CA ILE A 98 -6.06 -25.29 15.01
C ILE A 98 -6.08 -26.81 15.22
N ASN A 99 -7.05 -27.34 15.96
CA ASN A 99 -7.19 -28.77 16.19
C ASN A 99 -7.71 -29.51 14.95
N LEU A 100 -8.65 -28.91 14.22
CA LEU A 100 -9.22 -29.49 13.00
C LEU A 100 -8.26 -29.40 11.80
N ARG A 101 -7.37 -28.39 11.79
CA ARG A 101 -6.39 -28.13 10.72
C ARG A 101 -6.98 -28.19 9.30
N PRO A 102 -8.01 -27.38 9.00
CA PRO A 102 -8.48 -27.26 7.63
C PRO A 102 -7.35 -26.70 6.74
N GLU A 103 -7.44 -26.93 5.43
CA GLU A 103 -6.53 -26.27 4.48
C GLU A 103 -6.81 -24.77 4.43
N VAL A 104 -8.09 -24.37 4.44
CA VAL A 104 -8.50 -22.96 4.42
C VAL A 104 -9.59 -22.70 5.45
N VAL A 105 -9.47 -21.61 6.20
CA VAL A 105 -10.55 -21.10 7.06
C VAL A 105 -11.01 -19.71 6.62
N ILE A 106 -12.32 -19.52 6.61
CA ILE A 106 -12.94 -18.23 6.33
C ILE A 106 -13.23 -17.48 7.64
N VAL A 107 -12.74 -16.25 7.75
CA VAL A 107 -12.88 -15.39 8.94
C VAL A 107 -13.29 -13.98 8.51
N ASP A 108 -14.54 -13.58 8.75
CA ASP A 108 -15.03 -12.23 8.45
C ASP A 108 -14.73 -11.22 9.59
N GLU A 109 -14.90 -9.94 9.28
CA GLU A 109 -14.72 -8.80 10.17
C GLU A 109 -13.33 -8.76 10.84
N LEU A 110 -12.27 -8.69 10.03
CA LEU A 110 -10.87 -8.72 10.52
C LEU A 110 -10.56 -7.64 11.59
N ALA A 111 -11.29 -6.52 11.57
CA ALA A 111 -11.10 -5.39 12.49
C ALA A 111 -11.78 -5.56 13.85
N HIS A 112 -12.61 -6.60 14.00
CA HIS A 112 -13.45 -6.81 15.17
C HIS A 112 -12.63 -6.83 16.46
N THR A 113 -13.18 -6.19 17.49
CA THR A 113 -12.68 -6.25 18.85
C THR A 113 -13.29 -7.43 19.57
N ASN A 114 -12.45 -8.40 19.93
CA ASN A 114 -12.91 -9.61 20.58
C ASN A 114 -13.54 -9.29 21.94
N VAL A 115 -14.50 -10.12 22.35
CA VAL A 115 -15.14 -10.00 23.66
C VAL A 115 -14.12 -10.06 24.80
N GLU A 116 -14.26 -9.18 25.79
CA GLU A 116 -13.44 -9.16 27.00
C GLU A 116 -13.37 -10.56 27.67
N GLY A 117 -12.16 -11.00 28.00
CA GLY A 117 -11.89 -12.36 28.47
C GLY A 117 -11.44 -13.34 27.37
N SER A 118 -11.45 -12.91 26.11
CA SER A 118 -10.76 -13.63 25.03
C SER A 118 -9.24 -13.59 25.19
N LYS A 119 -8.55 -14.59 24.65
CA LYS A 119 -7.08 -14.69 24.70
C LYS A 119 -6.43 -13.48 24.01
N ASN A 120 -6.95 -13.13 22.84
CA ASN A 120 -6.51 -12.00 22.03
C ASN A 120 -7.58 -10.89 22.07
N GLU A 121 -7.14 -9.63 22.02
CA GLU A 121 -8.02 -8.46 22.03
C GLU A 121 -8.68 -8.21 20.68
N LYS A 122 -8.01 -8.59 19.58
CA LYS A 122 -8.46 -8.30 18.22
C LYS A 122 -8.50 -9.56 17.36
N ARG A 123 -9.51 -9.66 16.49
CA ARG A 123 -9.67 -10.81 15.59
C ARG A 123 -8.50 -10.98 14.63
N TRP A 124 -7.84 -9.91 14.21
CA TRP A 124 -6.63 -10.03 13.40
C TRP A 124 -5.49 -10.76 14.12
N GLN A 125 -5.42 -10.71 15.45
CA GLN A 125 -4.44 -11.49 16.23
C GLN A 125 -4.77 -12.99 16.18
N ASP A 126 -6.06 -13.34 16.25
CA ASP A 126 -6.51 -14.72 16.08
C ASP A 126 -6.16 -15.25 14.69
N VAL A 127 -6.37 -14.44 13.65
CA VAL A 127 -5.99 -14.77 12.28
C VAL A 127 -4.49 -15.03 12.17
N LEU A 128 -3.65 -14.20 12.80
CA LEU A 128 -2.20 -14.43 12.81
C LEU A 128 -1.82 -15.75 13.49
N GLU A 129 -2.47 -16.09 14.61
CA GLU A 129 -2.25 -17.37 15.29
C GLU A 129 -2.61 -18.58 14.42
N ILE A 130 -3.72 -18.49 13.66
CA ILE A 130 -4.14 -19.51 12.70
C ILE A 130 -3.11 -19.66 11.55
N LEU A 131 -2.63 -18.54 11.01
CA LEU A 131 -1.63 -18.53 9.94
C LEU A 131 -0.29 -19.13 10.41
N GLU A 132 0.11 -18.86 11.65
CA GLU A 132 1.30 -19.44 12.28
C GLU A 132 1.18 -20.96 12.46
N ALA A 133 -0.02 -21.47 12.68
CA ALA A 133 -0.29 -22.91 12.72
C ALA A 133 -0.26 -23.59 11.33
N GLY A 134 -0.03 -22.82 10.25
CA GLY A 134 0.08 -23.32 8.89
C GLY A 134 -1.25 -23.39 8.13
N ILE A 135 -2.33 -22.86 8.69
CA ILE A 135 -3.67 -22.88 8.10
C ILE A 135 -3.87 -21.61 7.26
N ASN A 136 -4.38 -21.74 6.03
CA ASN A 136 -4.63 -20.58 5.19
C ASN A 136 -5.88 -19.83 5.65
N VAL A 137 -5.88 -18.51 5.58
CA VAL A 137 -7.01 -17.67 6.01
C VAL A 137 -7.47 -16.77 4.88
N ILE A 138 -8.77 -16.76 4.62
CA ILE A 138 -9.44 -15.76 3.77
C ILE A 138 -10.29 -14.87 4.67
N SER A 139 -10.07 -13.56 4.57
CA SER A 139 -10.71 -12.56 5.43
C SER A 139 -11.19 -11.35 4.65
N ALA A 140 -12.00 -10.51 5.29
CA ALA A 140 -12.47 -9.25 4.73
C ALA A 140 -12.35 -8.07 5.71
N VAL A 141 -12.14 -6.88 5.16
CA VAL A 141 -12.02 -5.62 5.92
C VAL A 141 -12.51 -4.42 5.10
N ASN A 142 -13.01 -3.39 5.78
CA ASN A 142 -13.24 -2.07 5.16
C ASN A 142 -12.06 -1.13 5.39
N ILE A 143 -11.79 -0.23 4.43
CA ILE A 143 -10.70 0.76 4.54
C ILE A 143 -10.79 1.65 5.78
N GLN A 144 -12.00 1.88 6.29
CA GLN A 144 -12.25 2.71 7.48
C GLN A 144 -11.60 2.16 8.76
N HIS A 145 -11.27 0.87 8.76
CA HIS A 145 -10.62 0.20 9.88
C HIS A 145 -9.10 0.19 9.76
N ILE A 146 -8.52 0.70 8.66
CA ILE A 146 -7.07 0.75 8.49
C ILE A 146 -6.55 1.96 9.27
N GLU A 147 -5.59 1.74 10.17
CA GLU A 147 -5.09 2.77 11.08
C GLU A 147 -4.61 4.03 10.33
N SER A 148 -3.79 3.87 9.28
CA SER A 148 -3.26 5.00 8.51
C SER A 148 -4.32 5.81 7.76
N LEU A 149 -5.47 5.21 7.43
CA LEU A 149 -6.55 5.85 6.67
C LEU A 149 -7.65 6.44 7.56
N ASN A 150 -7.57 6.22 8.87
CA ASN A 150 -8.64 6.57 9.80
C ASN A 150 -8.98 8.08 9.78
N GLU A 151 -7.96 8.95 9.82
CA GLU A 151 -8.14 10.40 9.82
C GLU A 151 -8.73 10.92 8.50
N ASP A 152 -8.31 10.35 7.36
CA ASP A 152 -8.86 10.73 6.06
C ASP A 152 -10.32 10.26 5.93
N VAL A 153 -10.65 9.05 6.39
CA VAL A 153 -12.03 8.55 6.41
C VAL A 153 -12.91 9.37 7.35
N LYS A 154 -12.40 9.77 8.53
CA LYS A 154 -13.11 10.65 9.46
C LYS A 154 -13.36 12.03 8.84
N ARG A 155 -12.40 12.57 8.09
CA ARG A 155 -12.58 13.83 7.34
C ARG A 155 -13.66 13.74 6.27
N ILE A 156 -13.73 12.61 5.56
CA ILE A 156 -14.72 12.39 4.49
C ILE A 156 -16.12 12.16 5.08
N THR A 157 -16.23 11.29 6.08
CA THR A 157 -17.52 10.77 6.57
C THR A 157 -18.05 11.50 7.80
N GLY A 158 -17.17 12.15 8.56
CA GLY A 158 -17.48 12.74 9.88
C GLY A 158 -17.60 11.71 11.00
N ILE A 159 -17.36 10.43 10.74
CA ILE A 159 -17.55 9.33 11.70
C ILE A 159 -16.20 8.89 12.24
N ASP A 160 -16.13 8.74 13.56
CA ASP A 160 -14.95 8.18 14.24
C ASP A 160 -15.07 6.66 14.36
N VAL A 161 -14.08 5.94 13.85
CA VAL A 161 -14.05 4.47 13.83
C VAL A 161 -13.09 3.98 14.91
N GLN A 162 -13.63 3.28 15.91
CA GLN A 162 -12.89 2.75 17.05
C GLN A 162 -12.20 1.42 16.75
N GLU A 163 -12.83 0.58 15.94
CA GLU A 163 -12.27 -0.72 15.57
C GLU A 163 -11.23 -0.54 14.46
N ARG A 164 -9.98 -0.84 14.78
CA ARG A 164 -8.84 -0.56 13.91
C ARG A 164 -7.92 -1.76 13.75
N ILE A 165 -7.23 -1.78 12.62
CA ILE A 165 -6.22 -2.75 12.24
C ILE A 165 -4.94 -1.99 11.88
N PRO A 166 -3.80 -2.36 12.49
CA PRO A 166 -2.51 -1.83 12.09
C PRO A 166 -2.16 -2.22 10.65
N ASP A 167 -1.59 -1.29 9.89
CA ASP A 167 -1.20 -1.49 8.49
C ASP A 167 -0.27 -2.69 8.26
N ASN A 168 0.51 -3.09 9.27
CA ASN A 168 1.42 -4.23 9.16
C ASN A 168 0.68 -5.56 8.98
N VAL A 169 -0.55 -5.69 9.50
CA VAL A 169 -1.38 -6.90 9.33
C VAL A 169 -1.71 -7.09 7.86
N LEU A 170 -2.11 -6.03 7.16
CA LEU A 170 -2.41 -6.09 5.74
C LEU A 170 -1.16 -6.36 4.89
N ARG A 171 0.01 -5.89 5.32
CA ARG A 171 1.28 -6.21 4.66
C ARG A 171 1.65 -7.70 4.73
N LEU A 172 1.09 -8.45 5.68
CA LEU A 172 1.30 -9.90 5.78
C LEU A 172 0.39 -10.68 4.81
N ALA A 173 -0.57 -10.02 4.15
CA ALA A 173 -1.43 -10.68 3.18
C ALA A 173 -0.62 -11.08 1.94
N ASP A 174 -0.63 -12.37 1.62
CA ASP A 174 -0.11 -12.87 0.35
C ASP A 174 -0.98 -12.41 -0.82
N GLU A 175 -2.28 -12.18 -0.63
CA GLU A 175 -3.16 -11.69 -1.69
C GLU A 175 -4.14 -10.64 -1.15
N VAL A 176 -4.24 -9.51 -1.86
CA VAL A 176 -5.18 -8.44 -1.54
C VAL A 176 -6.10 -8.22 -2.74
N VAL A 177 -7.41 -8.31 -2.51
CA VAL A 177 -8.42 -8.15 -3.56
C VAL A 177 -9.35 -6.99 -3.22
N ASN A 178 -9.47 -6.04 -4.15
CA ASN A 178 -10.43 -4.95 -4.00
C ASN A 178 -11.84 -5.41 -4.38
N ILE A 179 -12.81 -5.15 -3.50
CA ILE A 179 -14.23 -5.29 -3.79
C ILE A 179 -14.85 -3.91 -3.92
N ASP A 180 -15.19 -3.59 -5.17
CA ASP A 180 -15.66 -2.28 -5.57
C ASP A 180 -17.12 -2.33 -6.06
N LEU A 181 -17.81 -1.21 -5.95
CA LEU A 181 -19.17 -1.01 -6.41
C LEU A 181 -19.35 0.46 -6.83
N THR A 182 -20.30 0.75 -7.71
CA THR A 182 -20.62 2.16 -8.01
C THR A 182 -21.35 2.81 -6.84
N SER A 183 -21.30 4.14 -6.74
CA SER A 183 -22.06 4.89 -5.73
C SER A 183 -23.56 4.64 -5.88
N GLU A 184 -24.04 4.60 -7.13
CA GLU A 184 -25.44 4.33 -7.47
C GLU A 184 -25.88 2.96 -6.98
N ASP A 185 -25.10 1.91 -7.26
CA ASP A 185 -25.41 0.54 -6.85
C ASP A 185 -25.38 0.39 -5.32
N LEU A 186 -24.42 1.04 -4.65
CA LEU A 186 -24.30 0.96 -3.20
C LEU A 186 -25.50 1.64 -2.51
N ILE A 187 -25.91 2.80 -3.02
CA ILE A 187 -27.08 3.53 -2.53
C ILE A 187 -28.36 2.74 -2.83
N ALA A 188 -28.48 2.12 -4.01
CA ALA A 188 -29.62 1.27 -4.34
C ALA A 188 -29.73 0.10 -3.35
N ARG A 189 -28.63 -0.61 -3.10
CA ARG A 189 -28.58 -1.71 -2.11
C ARG A 189 -28.95 -1.25 -0.70
N LEU A 190 -28.53 -0.05 -0.30
CA LEU A 190 -28.93 0.52 0.98
C LEU A 190 -30.45 0.76 1.04
N LYS A 191 -31.02 1.38 0.00
CA LYS A 191 -32.46 1.67 -0.08
C LYS A 191 -33.33 0.41 -0.14
N GLU A 192 -32.80 -0.67 -0.72
CA GLU A 192 -33.43 -1.99 -0.74
C GLU A 192 -33.34 -2.73 0.62
N GLY A 193 -32.70 -2.14 1.64
CA GLY A 193 -32.53 -2.76 2.96
C GLY A 193 -31.50 -3.90 2.98
N LYS A 194 -30.62 -3.98 1.97
CA LYS A 194 -29.60 -5.04 1.86
C LYS A 194 -28.33 -4.75 2.68
N ILE A 195 -28.23 -3.58 3.32
CA ILE A 195 -27.03 -3.13 4.03
C ILE A 195 -27.34 -2.83 5.50
N TYR A 196 -28.40 -2.06 5.77
CA TYR A 196 -28.87 -1.74 7.11
C TYR A 196 -30.36 -1.99 7.26
N THR A 197 -30.80 -2.13 8.51
CA THR A 197 -32.20 -2.18 8.90
C THR A 197 -32.89 -0.85 8.58
N SER A 198 -34.20 -0.89 8.33
CA SER A 198 -34.98 0.24 7.81
C SER A 198 -34.90 1.51 8.67
N ASP A 199 -34.77 1.35 9.99
CA ASP A 199 -34.59 2.43 10.97
C ASP A 199 -33.28 3.20 10.79
N LYS A 200 -32.22 2.55 10.28
CA LYS A 200 -30.88 3.16 10.10
C LYS A 200 -30.65 3.70 8.69
N ILE A 201 -31.51 3.39 7.72
CA ILE A 201 -31.31 3.77 6.32
C ILE A 201 -31.24 5.29 6.15
N GLN A 202 -32.17 6.05 6.73
CA GLN A 202 -32.18 7.51 6.57
C GLN A 202 -30.92 8.16 7.16
N THR A 203 -30.53 7.76 8.37
CA THR A 203 -29.31 8.24 9.03
C THR A 203 -28.04 7.85 8.25
N ALA A 204 -28.02 6.67 7.63
CA ALA A 204 -26.91 6.24 6.80
C ALA A 204 -26.80 7.08 5.51
N LEU A 205 -27.93 7.40 4.87
CA LEU A 205 -27.99 8.26 3.66
C LEU A 205 -27.60 9.72 3.94
N THR A 206 -27.92 10.26 5.12
CA THR A 206 -27.56 11.64 5.47
C THR A 206 -26.13 11.79 5.98
N ASN A 207 -25.50 10.69 6.39
CA ASN A 207 -24.11 10.63 6.80
C ASN A 207 -23.29 9.92 5.73
N PHE A 208 -22.85 8.69 6.00
CA PHE A 208 -21.82 7.94 5.26
C PHE A 208 -22.14 7.64 3.78
N PHE A 209 -23.42 7.47 3.40
CA PHE A 209 -23.82 6.98 2.08
C PHE A 209 -24.21 8.12 1.12
N LYS A 210 -23.35 9.15 1.03
CA LYS A 210 -23.46 10.19 0.01
C LYS A 210 -22.56 9.88 -1.18
N SER A 211 -23.00 10.25 -2.38
CA SER A 211 -22.28 9.90 -3.62
C SER A 211 -20.86 10.47 -3.66
N ASP A 212 -20.66 11.70 -3.19
CA ASP A 212 -19.36 12.37 -3.08
C ASP A 212 -18.43 11.71 -2.05
N GLN A 213 -18.97 11.26 -0.92
CA GLN A 213 -18.21 10.52 0.09
C GLN A 213 -17.83 9.12 -0.41
N ILE A 214 -18.77 8.39 -1.02
CA ILE A 214 -18.50 7.06 -1.58
C ILE A 214 -17.41 7.15 -2.65
N LEU A 215 -17.43 8.18 -3.51
CA LEU A 215 -16.41 8.36 -4.54
C LEU A 215 -15.01 8.57 -3.93
N GLN A 216 -14.90 9.37 -2.86
CA GLN A 216 -13.63 9.58 -2.16
C GLN A 216 -13.15 8.32 -1.43
N LEU A 217 -14.06 7.58 -0.79
CA LEU A 217 -13.73 6.30 -0.16
C LEU A 217 -13.29 5.25 -1.21
N ARG A 218 -13.90 5.25 -2.39
CA ARG A 218 -13.51 4.41 -3.52
C ARG A 218 -12.09 4.73 -4.01
N GLU A 219 -11.77 6.02 -4.14
CA GLU A 219 -10.40 6.47 -4.46
C GLU A 219 -9.39 5.96 -3.42
N LEU A 220 -9.69 6.14 -2.12
CA LEU A 220 -8.84 5.66 -1.03
C LEU A 220 -8.64 4.14 -1.08
N ALA A 221 -9.71 3.36 -1.31
CA ALA A 221 -9.62 1.92 -1.41
C ALA A 221 -8.74 1.45 -2.58
N LEU A 222 -8.92 2.06 -3.75
CA LEU A 222 -8.11 1.73 -4.92
C LEU A 222 -6.64 2.10 -4.71
N LYS A 223 -6.37 3.26 -4.10
CA LYS A 223 -5.02 3.71 -3.77
C LYS A 223 -4.34 2.77 -2.78
N GLU A 224 -5.05 2.31 -1.76
CA GLU A 224 -4.51 1.37 -0.77
C GLU A 224 -4.19 0.02 -1.40
N VAL A 225 -5.11 -0.55 -2.19
CA VAL A 225 -4.87 -1.81 -2.89
C VAL A 225 -3.69 -1.69 -3.85
N ALA A 226 -3.61 -0.59 -4.62
CA ALA A 226 -2.46 -0.32 -5.49
C ALA A 226 -1.14 -0.24 -4.71
N SER A 227 -1.12 0.44 -3.57
CA SER A 227 0.03 0.52 -2.67
C SER A 227 0.49 -0.85 -2.18
N GLN A 228 -0.43 -1.74 -1.81
CA GLN A 228 -0.10 -3.11 -1.39
C GLN A 228 0.46 -3.95 -2.54
N VAL A 229 -0.13 -3.86 -3.74
CA VAL A 229 0.35 -4.56 -4.94
C VAL A 229 1.76 -4.09 -5.31
N VAL A 230 2.01 -2.78 -5.30
CA VAL A 230 3.34 -2.19 -5.55
C VAL A 230 4.38 -2.78 -4.62
N ARG A 231 4.11 -2.77 -3.30
CA ARG A 231 5.05 -3.31 -2.30
C ARG A 231 5.32 -4.79 -2.50
N LYS A 232 4.31 -5.56 -2.91
CA LYS A 232 4.47 -6.99 -3.19
C LYS A 232 5.33 -7.24 -4.43
N VAL A 233 5.15 -6.45 -5.48
CA VAL A 233 6.03 -6.51 -6.67
C VAL A 233 7.47 -6.20 -6.28
N GLU A 234 7.70 -5.19 -5.42
CA GLU A 234 9.05 -4.85 -4.93
C GLU A 234 9.70 -5.97 -4.11
N SER A 235 8.92 -6.75 -3.34
CA SER A 235 9.46 -7.83 -2.50
C SER A 235 9.67 -9.15 -3.26
N GLU A 236 8.78 -9.50 -4.19
CA GLU A 236 8.75 -10.83 -4.82
C GLU A 236 9.36 -10.87 -6.23
N VAL A 237 9.44 -9.73 -6.93
CA VAL A 237 10.01 -9.68 -8.29
C VAL A 237 11.48 -9.25 -8.21
N PRO A 238 12.45 -10.18 -8.30
CA PRO A 238 13.87 -9.80 -8.38
C PRO A 238 14.10 -8.87 -9.57
N ASN A 239 15.02 -7.91 -9.37
CA ASN A 239 15.40 -6.72 -10.17
C ASN A 239 15.59 -6.83 -11.70
N LEU A 240 15.14 -7.89 -12.37
CA LEU A 240 15.28 -8.03 -13.82
C LEU A 240 14.11 -7.42 -14.62
N HIS A 241 12.89 -7.34 -14.07
CA HIS A 241 11.72 -6.87 -14.86
C HIS A 241 10.65 -6.07 -14.11
N ALA A 242 10.83 -5.73 -12.82
CA ALA A 242 9.90 -4.83 -12.15
C ALA A 242 9.94 -3.45 -12.84
N LEU A 243 8.78 -2.90 -13.17
CA LEU A 243 8.61 -1.50 -13.57
C LEU A 243 9.46 -0.65 -12.61
N ARG A 244 10.58 -0.11 -13.10
CA ARG A 244 11.51 0.65 -12.28
C ARG A 244 10.73 1.81 -11.67
N HIS A 245 10.52 1.79 -10.36
CA HIS A 245 10.03 2.96 -9.64
C HIS A 245 11.04 4.07 -9.92
N GLU A 246 10.59 5.15 -10.56
CA GLU A 246 11.48 6.23 -10.96
C GLU A 246 12.14 6.82 -9.71
N LYS A 247 13.46 6.66 -9.61
CA LYS A 247 14.28 7.27 -8.56
C LYS A 247 15.08 8.38 -9.18
N LEU A 248 14.75 9.61 -8.82
CA LEU A 248 15.37 10.79 -9.42
C LEU A 248 16.52 11.31 -8.55
N LEU A 249 17.64 11.67 -9.18
CA LEU A 249 18.77 12.33 -8.53
C LEU A 249 18.99 13.72 -9.11
N ALA A 250 18.61 14.75 -8.37
CA ALA A 250 18.86 16.14 -8.71
C ALA A 250 20.26 16.57 -8.25
N CYS A 251 21.17 16.77 -9.20
CA CYS A 251 22.52 17.24 -8.92
C CYS A 251 22.56 18.77 -8.93
N ILE A 252 22.90 19.37 -7.79
CA ILE A 252 22.99 20.82 -7.64
C ILE A 252 24.43 21.28 -7.37
N GLY A 253 24.77 22.47 -7.87
CA GLY A 253 26.02 23.15 -7.56
C GLY A 253 25.78 24.42 -6.73
N SER A 254 26.84 25.18 -6.45
CA SER A 254 26.76 26.39 -5.62
C SER A 254 26.09 27.61 -6.29
N ASN A 255 25.59 27.47 -7.53
CA ASN A 255 24.82 28.53 -8.21
C ASN A 255 23.35 28.47 -7.79
N ASP A 256 22.92 29.44 -6.99
CA ASP A 256 21.57 29.52 -6.42
C ASP A 256 20.44 29.47 -7.45
N LYS A 257 20.56 30.20 -8.57
CA LYS A 257 19.50 30.28 -9.57
C LYS A 257 19.28 28.94 -10.26
N THR A 258 20.37 28.31 -10.71
CA THR A 258 20.32 27.00 -11.38
C THR A 258 19.88 25.90 -10.41
N ALA A 259 20.39 25.91 -9.18
CA ALA A 259 20.01 24.93 -8.15
C ALA A 259 18.50 24.96 -7.86
N LYS A 260 17.90 26.15 -7.68
CA LYS A 260 16.45 26.29 -7.45
C LYS A 260 15.60 25.77 -8.61
N ILE A 261 16.03 26.02 -9.85
CA ILE A 261 15.33 25.52 -11.03
C ILE A 261 15.36 23.99 -11.06
N VAL A 262 16.54 23.40 -10.86
CA VAL A 262 16.74 21.95 -10.85
C VAL A 262 15.90 21.30 -9.76
N ILE A 263 15.96 21.81 -8.52
CA ILE A 263 15.19 21.27 -7.38
C ILE A 263 13.69 21.29 -7.68
N ARG A 264 13.14 22.43 -8.13
CA ARG A 264 11.70 22.54 -8.40
C ARG A 264 11.24 21.66 -9.56
N LYS A 265 12.04 21.55 -10.62
CA LYS A 265 11.68 20.72 -11.77
C LYS A 265 11.83 19.23 -11.46
N ALA A 266 12.87 18.83 -10.73
CA ALA A 266 13.04 17.46 -10.26
C ALA A 266 11.91 17.05 -9.30
N ALA A 267 11.50 17.93 -8.37
CA ALA A 267 10.35 17.68 -7.50
C ALA A 267 9.06 17.43 -8.30
N ARG A 268 8.82 18.21 -9.36
CA ARG A 268 7.65 18.03 -10.24
C ARG A 268 7.70 16.69 -10.97
N LEU A 269 8.87 16.30 -11.48
CA LEU A 269 9.04 15.02 -12.16
C LEU A 269 8.86 13.85 -11.19
N ALA A 270 9.46 13.93 -10.00
CA ALA A 270 9.32 12.93 -8.95
C ALA A 270 7.85 12.77 -8.52
N SER A 271 7.13 13.88 -8.35
CA SER A 271 5.70 13.86 -8.05
C SER A 271 4.86 13.27 -9.20
N TYR A 272 5.23 13.54 -10.46
CA TYR A 272 4.51 13.00 -11.62
C TYR A 272 4.67 11.47 -11.74
N TYR A 273 5.88 10.96 -11.50
CA TYR A 273 6.16 9.53 -11.53
C TYR A 273 5.88 8.82 -10.19
N ASN A 274 5.37 9.55 -9.19
CA ASN A 274 5.16 9.07 -7.83
C ASN A 274 6.41 8.37 -7.24
N GLY A 275 7.58 8.90 -7.59
CA GLY A 275 8.89 8.32 -7.35
C GLY A 275 9.65 9.00 -6.22
N SER A 276 10.53 8.24 -5.55
CA SER A 276 11.45 8.82 -4.57
C SER A 276 12.50 9.69 -5.28
N TRP A 277 12.95 10.75 -4.62
CA TRP A 277 13.98 11.59 -5.22
C TRP A 277 14.97 12.15 -4.20
N TYR A 278 16.15 12.43 -4.71
CA TYR A 278 17.32 12.79 -3.93
C TYR A 278 17.94 14.06 -4.49
N VAL A 279 18.51 14.89 -3.62
CA VAL A 279 19.32 16.05 -4.03
C VAL A 279 20.76 15.80 -3.65
N LEU A 280 21.64 15.74 -4.64
CA LEU A 280 23.08 15.55 -4.45
C LEU A 280 23.82 16.88 -4.58
N TYR A 281 24.63 17.18 -3.55
CA TYR A 281 25.65 18.21 -3.59
C TYR A 281 27.03 17.59 -3.39
N VAL A 282 27.93 17.86 -4.34
CA VAL A 282 29.33 17.41 -4.27
C VAL A 282 30.22 18.58 -3.87
N GLU A 283 30.81 18.51 -2.68
CA GLU A 283 31.76 19.51 -2.20
C GLU A 283 33.13 19.24 -2.83
N THR A 284 33.56 20.11 -3.75
CA THR A 284 34.88 20.02 -4.38
C THR A 284 35.93 20.77 -3.56
N PRO A 285 37.25 20.46 -3.67
CA PRO A 285 38.29 21.19 -2.94
C PRO A 285 38.36 22.70 -3.23
N LYS A 286 37.82 23.14 -4.37
CA LYS A 286 37.70 24.57 -4.75
C LYS A 286 36.49 25.25 -4.09
N GLU A 287 35.56 24.46 -3.57
CA GLU A 287 34.32 24.86 -2.91
C GLU A 287 34.27 24.32 -1.46
N SER A 288 35.42 24.10 -0.83
CA SER A 288 35.45 23.71 0.59
C SER A 288 34.82 24.80 1.45
N SER A 289 34.06 24.41 2.47
CA SER A 289 33.39 25.28 3.46
C SER A 289 34.27 26.40 4.05
N THR A 290 35.60 26.27 4.05
CA THR A 290 36.54 27.31 4.49
C THR A 290 36.89 28.37 3.42
N ARG A 291 36.50 28.16 2.15
CA ARG A 291 36.88 28.99 0.99
C ARG A 291 35.69 29.51 0.17
N ILE A 292 34.45 29.10 0.47
CA ILE A 292 33.26 29.66 -0.17
C ILE A 292 32.90 31.00 0.48
N ALA A 293 32.54 32.00 -0.33
CA ALA A 293 31.92 33.23 0.15
C ALA A 293 30.62 32.96 0.94
N LEU A 294 30.40 33.72 2.03
CA LEU A 294 29.31 33.51 3.01
C LEU A 294 27.89 33.54 2.39
N ASP A 295 27.71 34.32 1.32
CA ASP A 295 26.48 34.41 0.54
C ASP A 295 26.12 33.05 -0.10
N LYS A 296 27.08 32.38 -0.72
CA LYS A 296 26.87 31.06 -1.36
C LYS A 296 26.59 29.96 -0.36
N GLN A 297 27.19 29.99 0.83
CA GLN A 297 26.85 29.06 1.91
C GLN A 297 25.38 29.19 2.33
N ARG A 298 24.92 30.44 2.51
CA ARG A 298 23.52 30.72 2.85
C ARG A 298 22.56 30.22 1.76
N HIS A 299 22.91 30.43 0.49
CA HIS A 299 22.13 29.92 -0.64
C HIS A 299 22.02 28.39 -0.64
N LEU A 300 23.13 27.69 -0.39
CA LEU A 300 23.14 26.22 -0.36
C LEU A 300 22.25 25.66 0.76
N ILE A 301 22.34 26.22 1.97
CA ILE A 301 21.49 25.83 3.10
C ILE A 301 20.00 26.04 2.77
N ASN A 302 19.65 27.17 2.14
CA ASN A 302 18.28 27.44 1.74
C ASN A 302 17.79 26.45 0.67
N ASN A 303 18.68 26.02 -0.24
CA ASN A 303 18.35 25.03 -1.26
C ASN A 303 18.14 23.63 -0.67
N PHE A 304 18.92 23.23 0.34
CA PHE A 304 18.67 21.99 1.07
C PHE A 304 17.34 22.02 1.82
N LYS A 305 17.03 23.14 2.50
CA LYS A 305 15.71 23.31 3.13
C LYS A 305 14.57 23.19 2.12
N LEU A 306 14.71 23.83 0.96
CA LEU A 306 13.73 23.74 -0.12
C LEU A 306 13.57 22.30 -0.63
N ALA A 307 14.67 21.57 -0.78
CA ALA A 307 14.65 20.17 -1.20
C ALA A 307 13.88 19.28 -0.21
N VAL A 308 14.19 19.39 1.07
CA VAL A 308 13.48 18.64 2.14
C VAL A 308 12.00 19.02 2.21
N GLN A 309 11.66 20.31 2.09
CA GLN A 309 10.27 20.78 2.05
C GLN A 309 9.48 20.21 0.87
N LEU A 310 10.16 19.90 -0.25
CA LEU A 310 9.58 19.28 -1.43
C LEU A 310 9.69 17.74 -1.42
N GLY A 311 10.09 17.15 -0.29
CA GLY A 311 10.13 15.70 -0.08
C GLY A 311 11.39 14.99 -0.58
N ALA A 312 12.48 15.71 -0.85
CA ALA A 312 13.75 15.09 -1.24
C ALA A 312 14.60 14.68 -0.03
N GLU A 313 15.34 13.58 -0.15
CA GLU A 313 16.47 13.28 0.72
C GLU A 313 17.73 13.99 0.21
N VAL A 314 18.44 14.71 1.09
CA VAL A 314 19.64 15.47 0.72
C VAL A 314 20.89 14.65 0.99
N ILE A 315 21.70 14.45 -0.05
CA ILE A 315 22.97 13.72 0.00
C ILE A 315 24.11 14.72 -0.21
N LYS A 316 25.05 14.75 0.74
CA LYS A 316 26.26 15.58 0.68
C LYS A 316 27.49 14.69 0.62
N ILE A 317 28.28 14.82 -0.44
CA ILE A 317 29.51 14.01 -0.64
C ILE A 317 30.70 14.94 -0.86
N GLU A 318 31.80 14.69 -0.15
CA GLU A 318 33.08 15.35 -0.41
C GLU A 318 33.86 14.54 -1.45
N ASN A 319 34.10 15.10 -2.63
CA ASN A 319 34.85 14.41 -3.67
C ASN A 319 35.55 15.38 -4.63
N LYS A 320 36.74 15.02 -5.08
CA LYS A 320 37.48 15.77 -6.11
C LYS A 320 36.85 15.62 -7.49
N ASN A 321 36.17 14.51 -7.76
CA ASN A 321 35.55 14.19 -9.03
C ASN A 321 34.03 14.07 -8.89
N ILE A 322 33.33 15.07 -9.40
CA ILE A 322 31.86 15.16 -9.39
C ILE A 322 31.21 13.95 -10.09
N ALA A 323 31.75 13.52 -11.23
CA ALA A 323 31.17 12.40 -11.98
C ALA A 323 31.22 11.09 -11.18
N ASN A 324 32.32 10.83 -10.49
CA ASN A 324 32.44 9.64 -9.64
C ASN A 324 31.47 9.70 -8.46
N ALA A 325 31.30 10.86 -7.82
CA ALA A 325 30.35 11.01 -6.72
C ALA A 325 28.89 10.81 -7.17
N ILE A 326 28.54 11.28 -8.37
CA ILE A 326 27.22 11.01 -8.97
C ILE A 326 27.05 9.51 -9.21
N LEU A 327 28.04 8.83 -9.79
CA LEU A 327 27.95 7.39 -10.06
C LEU A 327 27.82 6.56 -8.77
N MET A 328 28.56 6.92 -7.71
CA MET A 328 28.43 6.27 -6.40
C MET A 328 27.01 6.44 -5.83
N ALA A 329 26.45 7.64 -5.88
CA ALA A 329 25.09 7.89 -5.42
C ALA A 329 24.04 7.17 -6.28
N VAL A 330 24.29 7.07 -7.59
CA VAL A 330 23.42 6.35 -8.53
C VAL A 330 23.37 4.86 -8.20
N GLU A 331 24.53 4.26 -7.91
CA GLU A 331 24.63 2.85 -7.55
C GLU A 331 24.05 2.56 -6.17
N GLU A 332 24.41 3.36 -5.16
CA GLU A 332 23.97 3.18 -3.77
C GLU A 332 22.45 3.34 -3.59
N LYS A 333 21.84 4.32 -4.28
CA LYS A 333 20.41 4.61 -4.16
C LYS A 333 19.57 3.99 -5.28
N HIS A 334 20.20 3.27 -6.21
CA HIS A 334 19.57 2.68 -7.40
C HIS A 334 18.78 3.71 -8.23
N ILE A 335 19.42 4.83 -8.55
CA ILE A 335 18.81 5.94 -9.29
C ILE A 335 18.52 5.54 -10.73
N THR A 336 17.34 5.91 -11.24
CA THR A 336 16.89 5.65 -12.62
C THR A 336 17.10 6.85 -13.52
N THR A 337 16.93 8.06 -12.98
CA THR A 337 16.99 9.32 -13.74
C THR A 337 17.85 10.34 -13.00
N VAL A 338 18.90 10.85 -13.64
CA VAL A 338 19.75 11.93 -13.14
C VAL A 338 19.32 13.27 -13.75
N CYS A 339 19.01 14.25 -12.91
CA CYS A 339 18.62 15.59 -13.28
C CYS A 339 19.79 16.56 -13.03
N ILE A 340 20.25 17.25 -14.09
CA ILE A 340 21.32 18.26 -14.01
C ILE A 340 20.85 19.60 -14.55
N GLY A 341 21.41 20.69 -14.02
CA GLY A 341 21.18 22.03 -14.59
C GLY A 341 21.97 22.24 -15.88
N LYS A 342 21.42 23.04 -16.82
CA LYS A 342 22.14 23.44 -18.03
C LYS A 342 23.47 24.12 -17.66
N PRO A 343 24.61 23.64 -18.17
CA PRO A 343 25.90 24.23 -17.84
C PRO A 343 26.04 25.61 -18.49
N HIS A 344 26.22 26.66 -17.68
CA HIS A 344 26.61 27.98 -18.15
C HIS A 344 28.14 28.04 -18.30
N LEU A 345 28.67 27.73 -19.49
CA LEU A 345 30.12 27.66 -19.71
C LEU A 345 30.58 28.69 -20.74
N ASN A 346 31.64 29.44 -20.40
CA ASN A 346 32.48 30.16 -21.36
C ASN A 346 33.21 29.14 -22.25
N LEU A 347 33.41 29.44 -23.54
CA LEU A 347 33.92 28.51 -24.58
C LEU A 347 35.16 27.68 -24.15
N PHE A 348 36.11 28.25 -23.41
CA PHE A 348 37.30 27.52 -22.93
C PHE A 348 37.02 26.46 -21.86
N LYS A 349 35.99 26.63 -21.02
CA LYS A 349 35.57 25.60 -20.05
C LYS A 349 34.78 24.47 -20.71
N VAL A 350 34.27 24.66 -21.93
CA VAL A 350 33.56 23.61 -22.70
C VAL A 350 34.52 22.47 -23.07
N ILE A 351 35.79 22.77 -23.40
CA ILE A 351 36.79 21.75 -23.74
C ILE A 351 37.19 20.88 -22.53
N LEU A 352 37.24 21.46 -21.32
CA LEU A 352 37.55 20.69 -20.10
C LEU A 352 36.32 19.94 -19.55
N SER A 353 35.14 20.55 -19.62
CA SER A 353 33.89 19.94 -19.15
C SER A 353 33.36 18.85 -20.08
N THR A 354 33.68 18.89 -21.38
CA THR A 354 33.29 17.84 -22.34
C THR A 354 33.90 16.48 -21.98
N THR A 355 35.09 16.42 -21.40
CA THR A 355 35.69 15.14 -21.00
C THR A 355 34.99 14.55 -19.77
N ILE A 356 34.68 15.36 -18.76
CA ILE A 356 33.98 14.92 -17.53
C ILE A 356 32.53 14.57 -17.85
N PHE A 357 31.86 15.39 -18.65
CA PHE A 357 30.48 15.19 -19.07
C PHE A 357 30.33 13.98 -19.99
N ARG A 358 31.25 13.76 -20.94
CA ARG A 358 31.28 12.53 -21.76
C ARG A 358 31.51 11.29 -20.93
N ARG A 359 32.40 11.34 -19.93
CA ARG A 359 32.63 10.20 -19.03
C ARG A 359 31.37 9.85 -18.25
N LEU A 360 30.68 10.86 -17.70
CA LEU A 360 29.41 10.67 -17.01
C LEU A 360 28.34 10.08 -17.94
N LEU A 361 28.18 10.64 -19.14
CA LEU A 361 27.23 10.13 -20.14
C LEU A 361 27.50 8.67 -20.50
N ASN A 362 28.76 8.32 -20.80
CA ASN A 362 29.13 6.96 -21.15
C ASN A 362 28.88 5.98 -19.99
N SER A 363 29.18 6.38 -18.75
CA SER A 363 28.94 5.54 -17.58
C SER A 363 27.46 5.39 -17.24
N LEU A 364 26.65 6.44 -17.36
CA LEU A 364 25.20 6.38 -17.14
C LEU A 364 24.50 5.54 -18.22
N SER A 365 24.93 5.66 -19.48
CA SER A 365 24.42 4.85 -20.59
C SER A 365 24.68 3.35 -20.39
N LEU A 366 25.82 2.97 -19.80
CA LEU A 366 26.13 1.57 -19.49
C LEU A 366 25.26 1.02 -18.36
N SER A 367 24.79 1.88 -17.45
CA SER A 367 23.96 1.50 -16.30
C SER A 367 22.45 1.62 -16.56
N ASN A 368 22.02 1.91 -17.80
CA ASN A 368 20.63 2.19 -18.14
C ASN A 368 20.02 3.32 -17.28
N VAL A 369 20.75 4.41 -17.04
CA VAL A 369 20.28 5.56 -16.25
C VAL A 369 20.06 6.75 -17.17
N ASP A 370 18.85 7.32 -17.14
CA ASP A 370 18.49 8.46 -17.97
C ASP A 370 19.12 9.75 -17.46
N LEU A 371 19.48 10.65 -18.37
CA LEU A 371 20.00 11.98 -18.04
C LEU A 371 19.08 13.07 -18.56
N VAL A 372 18.51 13.86 -17.64
CA VAL A 372 17.64 14.99 -17.95
C VAL A 372 18.39 16.30 -17.67
N ILE A 373 18.47 17.15 -18.69
CA ILE A 373 19.07 18.49 -18.57
C ILE A 373 17.96 19.53 -18.41
N LEU A 374 17.96 20.20 -17.26
CA LEU A 374 16.94 21.17 -16.87
C LEU A 374 17.48 22.60 -17.10
N SER A 375 16.82 23.33 -17.99
CA SER A 375 17.09 24.76 -18.30
C SER A 375 16.08 25.70 -17.68
#